data_AF-A0A2V8GR75-F1
#
_entry.id   AF-A0A2V8GR75-F1
#
_cell.length_a   1.000
_cell.length_b   1.000
_cell.length_c   1.000
_cell.angle_alpha   90.00
_cell.angle_beta   90.00
_cell.angle_gamma   90.00
#
_symmetry.space_group_name_H-M   'P 1'
#
loop_
_entity.id
_entity.type
_entity.pdbx_description
1 polymer ?
#
loop_
_entity_poly.entity_id
_entity_poly.type
_entity_poly.pdbx_seq_one_letter_code
_entity_poly.pdbx_strand_id
1 'polypeptide(L)'
;MDVAELRSRYPVFRYEGFALERSSSRLTARFKFSIPPDIAFAPEVIFEALDESWRSVSDESLQNLVFHLGLIESFSYWKATASPVIEVHPAGLSEEQISWWEDLLVRGMGEFFFRNQIDFTTERFVKITSMPNTSRYEVYRGELTGRTLLTIGGGRDSALAAALLRDSGHPFTCMMLNPSTAAQTIARHVSALPPLIIRRTICPELLELNRR
;
A
#
# COMPACT_ATOMS: atom_id res chain seq x y z
N MET A 1 21.28 14.61 0.11
CA MET A 1 20.60 15.19 1.29
C MET A 1 20.90 14.28 2.45
N ASP A 2 21.35 14.83 3.57
CA ASP A 2 21.69 14.03 4.76
C ASP A 2 20.40 13.56 5.46
N VAL A 3 20.31 12.27 5.79
CA VAL A 3 19.17 11.72 6.52
C VAL A 3 19.03 12.37 7.90
N ALA A 4 20.13 12.77 8.54
CA ALA A 4 20.09 13.45 9.83
C ALA A 4 19.40 14.82 9.73
N GLU A 5 19.69 15.58 8.66
CA GLU A 5 19.04 16.86 8.38
C GLU A 5 17.54 16.69 8.12
N LEU A 6 17.17 15.72 7.28
CA LEU A 6 15.78 15.37 7.00
C LEU A 6 15.01 15.01 8.27
N ARG A 7 15.59 14.15 9.11
CA ARG A 7 14.98 13.72 10.37
C ARG A 7 14.87 14.83 11.40
N SER A 8 15.84 15.76 11.42
CA SER A 8 15.76 16.96 12.26
C SER A 8 14.64 17.89 11.78
N ARG A 9 14.44 18.01 10.47
CA ARG A 9 13.39 18.85 9.87
C ARG A 9 12.01 18.23 9.99
N TYR A 10 11.93 16.91 9.88
CA TYR A 10 10.71 16.13 9.83
C TYR A 10 10.75 14.99 10.85
N PRO A 11 10.64 15.29 12.15
CA PRO A 11 10.82 14.30 13.21
C PRO A 11 9.70 13.24 13.26
N VAL A 12 8.53 13.55 12.72
CA VAL A 12 7.34 12.69 12.78
C VAL A 12 6.62 12.69 11.44
N PHE A 13 6.24 11.50 10.99
CA PHE A 13 5.29 11.28 9.90
C PHE A 13 4.00 10.68 10.49
N ARG A 14 2.84 11.13 10.06
CA ARG A 14 1.55 10.67 10.61
C ARG A 14 0.70 10.01 9.55
N TYR A 15 0.18 8.83 9.87
CA TYR A 15 -1.02 8.30 9.26
C TYR A 15 -2.21 8.79 10.08
N GLU A 16 -2.95 9.77 9.56
CA GLU A 16 -3.99 10.50 10.29
C GLU A 16 -5.35 9.81 10.22
N GLY A 17 -5.67 9.18 9.09
CA GLY A 17 -7.04 8.77 8.81
C GLY A 17 -7.18 8.14 7.43
N PHE A 18 -8.31 7.49 7.21
CA PHE A 18 -8.71 7.03 5.90
C PHE A 18 -10.23 7.10 5.75
N ALA A 19 -10.68 7.10 4.50
CA ALA A 19 -12.08 7.05 4.13
C ALA A 19 -12.27 6.01 3.02
N LEU A 20 -13.42 5.36 3.01
CA LEU A 20 -13.79 4.37 2.02
C LEU A 20 -15.09 4.81 1.34
N GLU A 21 -15.00 5.10 0.04
CA GLU A 21 -16.13 5.46 -0.80
C GLU A 21 -16.50 4.26 -1.69
N ARG A 22 -17.80 3.97 -1.75
CA ARG A 22 -18.37 2.82 -2.46
C ARG A 22 -19.28 3.29 -3.57
N SER A 23 -19.12 2.73 -4.76
CA SER A 23 -20.07 2.87 -5.86
C SER A 23 -20.46 1.50 -6.42
N SER A 24 -21.35 1.47 -7.41
CA SER A 24 -21.83 0.22 -7.99
C SER A 24 -20.73 -0.62 -8.64
N SER A 25 -19.65 0.01 -9.13
CA SER A 25 -18.58 -0.63 -9.91
C SER A 25 -17.15 -0.28 -9.44
N ARG A 26 -17.01 0.48 -8.35
CA ARG A 26 -15.73 0.98 -7.86
C ARG A 26 -15.70 1.05 -6.34
N LEU A 27 -14.52 0.78 -5.78
CA LEU A 27 -14.18 1.05 -4.39
C LEU A 27 -13.00 2.04 -4.37
N THR A 28 -13.15 3.15 -3.68
CA THR A 28 -12.10 4.16 -3.54
C THR A 28 -11.70 4.27 -2.07
N ALA A 29 -10.45 3.96 -1.76
CA ALA A 29 -9.82 4.24 -0.48
C ALA A 29 -9.05 5.55 -0.58
N ARG A 30 -9.39 6.54 0.25
CA ARG A 30 -8.64 7.79 0.39
C ARG A 30 -7.93 7.78 1.73
N PHE A 31 -6.63 8.06 1.73
CA PHE A 31 -5.83 8.15 2.96
C PHE A 31 -5.54 9.60 3.30
N LYS A 32 -5.19 9.86 4.56
CA LYS A 32 -4.71 11.16 5.03
C LYS A 32 -3.39 10.96 5.74
N PHE A 33 -2.34 11.56 5.20
CA PHE A 33 -1.02 11.58 5.81
C PHE A 33 -0.64 13.02 6.14
N SER A 34 0.17 13.22 7.19
CA SER A 34 0.69 14.55 7.52
C SER A 34 2.14 14.48 7.98
N ILE A 35 2.85 15.58 7.75
CA ILE A 35 4.16 15.86 8.33
C ILE A 35 4.00 17.24 8.99
N PRO A 36 3.90 17.30 10.33
CA PRO A 36 3.69 18.55 11.02
C PRO A 36 4.80 19.58 10.74
N PRO A 37 4.49 20.88 10.73
CA PRO A 37 3.17 21.46 11.02
C PRO A 37 2.22 21.59 9.81
N ASP A 38 2.73 21.55 8.57
CA ASP A 38 2.05 22.16 7.42
C ASP A 38 1.97 21.31 6.15
N ILE A 39 2.57 20.11 6.14
CA ILE A 39 2.51 19.23 4.97
C ILE A 39 1.46 18.15 5.18
N ALA A 40 0.62 17.93 4.17
CA ALA A 40 -0.38 16.87 4.16
C ALA A 40 -0.47 16.22 2.78
N PHE A 41 -0.83 14.94 2.77
CA PHE A 41 -1.10 14.18 1.54
C PHE A 41 -2.45 13.49 1.65
N ALA A 42 -3.16 13.41 0.53
CA ALA A 42 -4.44 12.72 0.44
C ALA A 42 -4.48 11.74 -0.74
N PRO A 43 -3.65 10.68 -0.74
CA PRO A 43 -3.63 9.73 -1.85
C PRO A 43 -4.89 8.88 -1.90
N GLU A 44 -5.18 8.40 -3.10
CA GLU A 44 -6.29 7.50 -3.37
C GLU A 44 -5.80 6.20 -4.01
N VAL A 45 -6.41 5.10 -3.58
CA VAL A 45 -6.34 3.80 -4.23
C VAL A 45 -7.74 3.42 -4.69
N ILE A 46 -7.88 3.20 -5.99
CA ILE A 46 -9.14 2.96 -6.67
C ILE A 46 -9.12 1.54 -7.21
N PHE A 47 -10.05 0.71 -6.75
CA PHE A 47 -10.32 -0.61 -7.31
C PHE A 47 -11.43 -0.48 -8.36
N GLU A 48 -11.10 -0.73 -9.62
CA GLU A 48 -12.02 -0.63 -10.76
C GLU A 48 -12.65 -1.99 -11.09
N ALA A 49 -13.84 -1.95 -11.71
CA ALA A 49 -14.51 -3.10 -12.32
C ALA A 49 -14.70 -4.28 -11.36
N LEU A 50 -15.07 -3.97 -10.12
CA LEU A 50 -15.40 -4.98 -9.13
C LEU A 50 -16.75 -5.63 -9.49
N ASP A 51 -16.83 -6.96 -9.35
CA ASP A 51 -18.09 -7.70 -9.42
C ASP A 51 -19.01 -7.34 -8.24
N GLU A 52 -20.22 -7.90 -8.13
CA GLU A 52 -21.08 -7.58 -6.98
C GLU A 52 -20.68 -8.32 -5.69
N SER A 53 -19.76 -9.29 -5.77
CA SER A 53 -19.44 -10.18 -4.65
C SER A 53 -18.75 -9.47 -3.49
N TRP A 54 -17.98 -8.40 -3.74
CA TRP A 54 -17.34 -7.62 -2.66
C TRP A 54 -18.36 -6.95 -1.75
N ARG A 55 -19.61 -6.75 -2.19
CA ARG A 55 -20.68 -6.18 -1.36
C ARG A 55 -21.07 -7.09 -0.19
N SER A 56 -20.74 -8.38 -0.26
CA SER A 56 -20.94 -9.32 0.84
C SER A 56 -19.88 -9.20 1.94
N VAL A 57 -18.77 -8.49 1.69
CA VAL A 57 -17.73 -8.29 2.70
C VAL A 57 -18.22 -7.29 3.72
N SER A 58 -18.12 -7.64 5.01
CA SER A 58 -18.56 -6.76 6.09
C SER A 58 -17.80 -5.44 6.11
N ASP A 59 -18.48 -4.38 6.57
CA ASP A 59 -17.88 -3.06 6.73
C ASP A 59 -16.64 -3.13 7.62
N GLU A 60 -16.71 -3.87 8.72
CA GLU A 60 -15.58 -4.08 9.63
C GLU A 60 -14.37 -4.70 8.91
N SER A 61 -14.58 -5.74 8.09
CA SER A 61 -13.49 -6.38 7.34
C SER A 61 -12.89 -5.44 6.29
N LEU A 62 -13.72 -4.66 5.61
CA LEU A 62 -13.26 -3.67 4.63
C LEU A 62 -12.49 -2.53 5.32
N GLN A 63 -12.95 -2.05 6.47
CA GLN A 63 -12.25 -1.03 7.24
C GLN A 63 -10.89 -1.55 7.72
N ASN A 64 -10.82 -2.80 8.20
CA ASN A 64 -9.57 -3.46 8.57
C ASN A 64 -8.58 -3.54 7.38
N LEU A 65 -9.05 -4.03 6.23
CA LEU A 65 -8.24 -4.13 5.01
C LEU A 65 -7.74 -2.76 4.55
N VAL A 66 -8.60 -1.74 4.51
CA VAL A 66 -8.24 -0.39 4.06
C VAL A 66 -7.31 0.29 5.05
N PHE A 67 -7.48 0.08 6.35
CA PHE A 67 -6.55 0.56 7.37
C PHE A 67 -5.12 0.09 7.09
N HIS A 68 -4.92 -1.23 6.90
CA HIS A 68 -3.61 -1.80 6.60
C HIS A 68 -3.10 -1.44 5.20
N LEU A 69 -4.00 -1.25 4.23
CA LEU A 69 -3.63 -0.69 2.92
C LEU A 69 -3.05 0.72 3.04
N GLY A 70 -3.60 1.55 3.93
CA GLY A 70 -3.06 2.88 4.20
C GLY A 70 -1.71 2.85 4.90
N LEU A 71 -1.45 1.85 5.77
CA LEU A 71 -0.13 1.65 6.37
C LEU A 71 0.95 1.38 5.32
N ILE A 72 0.72 0.43 4.41
CA ILE A 72 1.70 0.15 3.35
C ILE A 72 1.82 1.32 2.36
N GLU A 73 0.73 2.03 2.07
CA GLU A 73 0.77 3.22 1.19
C GLU A 73 1.56 4.37 1.83
N SER A 74 1.46 4.55 3.16
CA SER A 74 2.19 5.58 3.92
C SER A 74 3.69 5.51 3.70
N PHE A 75 4.24 4.32 3.49
CA PHE A 75 5.68 4.12 3.27
C PHE A 75 6.18 4.81 2.00
N SER A 76 5.33 4.96 0.98
CA SER A 76 5.69 5.69 -0.24
C SER A 76 5.87 7.20 0.01
N TYR A 77 5.11 7.75 0.95
CA TYR A 77 5.14 9.17 1.33
C TYR A 77 6.21 9.45 2.39
N TRP A 78 6.39 8.54 3.34
CA TRP A 78 7.43 8.61 4.37
C TRP A 78 8.84 8.73 3.78
N LYS A 79 9.09 8.19 2.57
CA LYS A 79 10.38 8.35 1.86
C LYS A 79 10.85 9.79 1.70
N ALA A 80 9.93 10.75 1.59
CA ALA A 80 10.29 12.16 1.43
C ALA A 80 10.86 12.78 2.71
N THR A 81 10.66 12.15 3.87
CA THR A 81 11.13 12.66 5.16
C THR A 81 12.11 11.74 5.86
N ALA A 82 12.05 10.44 5.57
CA ALA A 82 12.75 9.39 6.31
C ALA A 82 12.57 9.53 7.84
N SER A 83 11.41 10.05 8.28
CA SER A 83 11.14 10.40 9.68
C SER A 83 11.45 9.24 10.62
N PRO A 84 12.09 9.48 11.77
CA PRO A 84 12.43 8.42 12.70
C PRO A 84 11.19 7.83 13.39
N VAL A 85 10.08 8.58 13.43
CA VAL A 85 8.82 8.14 14.04
C VAL A 85 7.69 8.18 13.00
N ILE A 86 6.88 7.11 12.99
CA ILE A 86 5.60 7.05 12.28
C ILE A 86 4.49 6.90 13.32
N GLU A 87 3.61 7.89 13.41
CA GLU A 87 2.42 7.84 14.27
C GLU A 87 1.22 7.31 13.47
N VAL A 88 0.55 6.29 14.00
CA VAL A 88 -0.62 5.64 13.40
C VAL A 88 -1.84 6.00 14.26
N HIS A 89 -2.67 6.90 13.75
CA HIS A 89 -3.85 7.40 14.44
C HIS A 89 -5.15 6.61 14.23
N PRO A 90 -5.42 5.99 13.05
CA PRO A 90 -6.76 5.44 12.78
C PRO A 90 -7.15 4.25 13.66
N ALA A 91 -6.18 3.44 14.10
CA ALA A 91 -6.42 2.27 14.93
C ALA A 91 -5.14 1.85 15.68
N GLY A 92 -5.34 1.08 16.75
CA GLY A 92 -4.25 0.51 17.54
C GLY A 92 -3.54 -0.63 16.80
N LEU A 93 -2.26 -0.82 17.09
CA LEU A 93 -1.47 -1.98 16.67
C LEU A 93 -0.93 -2.72 17.90
N SER A 94 -0.84 -4.05 17.84
CA SER A 94 -0.09 -4.82 18.84
C SER A 94 1.42 -4.61 18.68
N GLU A 95 2.20 -4.95 19.71
CA GLU A 95 3.67 -4.91 19.65
C GLU A 95 4.22 -5.81 18.52
N GLU A 96 3.61 -6.97 18.30
CA GLU A 96 3.96 -7.87 17.20
C GLU A 96 3.69 -7.24 15.83
N GLN A 97 2.53 -6.59 15.65
CA GLN A 97 2.22 -5.88 14.42
C GLN A 97 3.19 -4.72 14.18
N ILE A 98 3.51 -3.94 15.22
CA ILE A 98 4.48 -2.84 15.15
C ILE A 98 5.83 -3.38 14.69
N SER A 99 6.35 -4.43 15.34
CA SER A 99 7.63 -5.04 14.98
C SER A 99 7.63 -5.56 13.55
N TRP A 100 6.53 -6.15 13.09
CA TRP A 100 6.40 -6.64 11.73
C TRP A 100 6.42 -5.50 10.69
N TRP A 101 5.70 -4.41 10.96
CA TRP A 101 5.67 -3.25 10.05
C TRP A 101 7.01 -2.51 10.01
N GLU A 102 7.70 -2.39 11.14
CA GLU A 102 9.05 -1.82 11.20
C GLU A 102 10.05 -2.66 10.38
N ASP A 103 10.04 -3.98 10.55
CA ASP A 103 10.88 -4.91 9.78
C ASP A 103 10.54 -4.86 8.28
N LEU A 104 9.25 -4.87 7.93
CA LEU A 104 8.80 -4.76 6.54
C LEU A 104 9.28 -3.45 5.90
N LEU A 105 9.18 -2.32 6.60
CA LEU A 105 9.67 -1.04 6.09
C LEU A 105 11.17 -1.12 5.84
N VAL A 106 11.95 -1.52 6.84
CA VAL A 106 13.42 -1.54 6.73
C VAL A 106 13.86 -2.51 5.61
N ARG A 107 13.28 -3.70 5.52
CA ARG A 107 13.64 -4.67 4.47
C ARG A 107 13.10 -4.30 3.09
N GLY A 108 11.91 -3.69 3.04
CA GLY A 108 11.24 -3.30 1.80
C GLY A 108 11.85 -2.07 1.12
N MET A 109 12.71 -1.32 1.82
CA MET A 109 13.26 -0.04 1.34
C MET A 109 14.73 -0.11 0.87
N GLY A 110 15.26 -1.31 0.60
CA GLY A 110 16.66 -1.49 0.22
C GLY A 110 17.15 -0.58 -0.92
N GLU A 111 16.41 -0.49 -2.04
CA GLU A 111 16.79 0.41 -3.15
C GLU A 111 16.78 1.88 -2.70
N PHE A 112 15.77 2.29 -1.93
CA PHE A 112 15.66 3.65 -1.43
C PHE A 112 16.87 4.01 -0.55
N PHE A 113 17.25 3.15 0.39
CA PHE A 113 18.41 3.39 1.23
C PHE A 113 19.72 3.41 0.44
N PHE A 114 19.90 2.44 -0.48
CA PHE A 114 21.08 2.38 -1.32
C PHE A 114 21.25 3.64 -2.18
N ARG A 115 20.19 4.07 -2.88
CA ARG A 115 20.26 5.23 -3.78
C ARG A 115 20.50 6.54 -3.04
N ASN A 116 20.01 6.65 -1.80
CA ASN A 116 20.14 7.86 -1.00
C ASN A 116 21.31 7.80 0.00
N GLN A 117 22.13 6.73 -0.02
CA GLN A 117 23.27 6.53 0.87
C GLN A 117 22.89 6.65 2.36
N ILE A 118 21.72 6.10 2.71
CA ILE A 118 21.19 6.12 4.07
C ILE A 118 21.69 4.86 4.80
N ASP A 119 22.36 5.04 5.93
CA ASP A 119 22.63 3.94 6.85
C ASP A 119 21.37 3.59 7.65
N PHE A 120 20.77 2.44 7.32
CA PHE A 120 19.57 1.91 7.94
C PHE A 120 19.87 0.80 8.95
N THR A 121 21.15 0.51 9.22
CA THR A 121 21.57 -0.60 10.07
C THR A 121 21.51 -0.29 11.57
N THR A 122 21.31 0.99 11.91
CA THR A 122 21.12 1.44 13.29
C THR A 122 19.92 0.76 13.92
N GLU A 123 20.05 0.30 15.16
CA GLU A 123 18.91 -0.20 15.92
C GLU A 123 17.78 0.84 15.97
N ARG A 124 16.54 0.37 15.81
CA ARG A 124 15.32 1.21 15.84
C ARG A 124 15.40 2.36 14.82
N PHE A 125 15.91 2.07 13.62
CA PHE A 125 16.01 3.04 12.54
C PHE A 125 14.70 3.81 12.29
N VAL A 126 13.56 3.14 12.44
CA VAL A 126 12.23 3.74 12.48
C VAL A 126 11.45 3.16 13.65
N LYS A 127 10.63 3.97 14.29
CA LYS A 127 9.71 3.56 15.34
C LYS A 127 8.28 3.84 14.91
N ILE A 128 7.44 2.81 14.89
CA ILE A 128 6.00 2.94 14.65
C ILE A 128 5.28 2.98 16.00
N THR A 129 4.40 3.96 16.18
CA THR A 129 3.58 4.10 17.39
C THR A 129 2.12 4.25 17.03
N SER A 130 1.23 3.54 17.72
CA SER A 130 -0.22 3.77 17.63
C SER A 130 -0.73 4.54 18.84
N MET A 131 -1.83 5.28 18.68
CA MET A 131 -2.41 6.08 19.76
C MET A 131 -2.90 5.20 20.93
N PRO A 132 -2.60 5.55 22.18
CA PRO A 132 -3.13 4.83 23.34
C PRO A 132 -4.67 4.79 23.31
N ASN A 133 -5.26 3.68 23.75
CA ASN A 133 -6.71 3.49 23.85
C ASN A 133 -7.51 3.56 22.53
N THR A 134 -6.85 3.44 21.37
CA THR A 134 -7.56 3.20 20.11
C THR A 134 -7.98 1.75 19.99
N SER A 135 -9.18 1.50 19.44
CA SER A 135 -9.62 0.16 19.10
C SER A 135 -8.67 -0.46 18.07
N ARG A 136 -8.51 -1.78 18.16
CA ARG A 136 -7.76 -2.56 17.18
C ARG A 136 -8.74 -3.27 16.27
N TYR A 137 -8.34 -3.48 15.01
CA TYR A 137 -9.10 -4.37 14.14
C TYR A 137 -8.81 -5.83 14.49
N GLU A 138 -9.87 -6.63 14.51
CA GLU A 138 -9.76 -8.06 14.75
C GLU A 138 -9.26 -8.81 13.51
N VAL A 139 -8.60 -9.94 13.73
CA VAL A 139 -8.17 -10.82 12.64
C VAL A 139 -9.39 -11.31 11.87
N TYR A 140 -9.34 -11.22 10.54
CA TYR A 140 -10.38 -11.79 9.70
C TYR A 140 -10.38 -13.32 9.84
N ARG A 141 -11.48 -13.88 10.35
CA ARG A 141 -11.67 -15.34 10.57
C ARG A 141 -12.62 -16.00 9.57
N GLY A 142 -13.02 -15.27 8.52
CA GLY A 142 -13.90 -15.83 7.50
C GLY A 142 -13.17 -16.84 6.60
N GLU A 143 -13.92 -17.80 6.07
CA GLU A 143 -13.39 -18.72 5.06
C GLU A 143 -13.36 -18.03 3.70
N LEU A 144 -12.20 -18.08 3.03
CA LEU A 144 -12.03 -17.55 1.69
C LEU A 144 -12.16 -18.69 0.68
N THR A 145 -12.95 -18.45 -0.38
CA THR A 145 -12.97 -19.35 -1.52
C THR A 145 -11.62 -19.33 -2.24
N GLY A 146 -11.12 -20.52 -2.62
CA GLY A 146 -9.87 -20.67 -3.35
C GLY A 146 -9.94 -19.98 -4.71
N ARG A 147 -9.23 -18.86 -4.83
CA ARG A 147 -9.12 -18.05 -6.05
C ARG A 147 -7.66 -17.70 -6.27
N THR A 148 -7.24 -17.66 -7.54
CA THR A 148 -5.87 -17.32 -7.90
C THR A 148 -5.82 -15.94 -8.52
N LEU A 149 -5.03 -15.06 -7.92
CA LEU A 149 -4.68 -13.76 -8.45
C LEU A 149 -3.23 -13.81 -8.94
N LEU A 150 -3.00 -13.47 -10.21
CA LEU A 150 -1.66 -13.27 -10.75
C LEU A 150 -1.42 -11.77 -10.95
N THR A 151 -0.35 -11.25 -10.34
CA THR A 151 0.05 -9.85 -10.54
C THR A 151 0.76 -9.67 -11.89
N ILE A 152 0.28 -8.74 -12.71
CA ILE A 152 0.83 -8.47 -14.04
C ILE A 152 1.46 -7.08 -14.06
N GLY A 153 2.80 -7.05 -14.17
CA GLY A 153 3.58 -5.80 -14.23
C GLY A 153 3.86 -5.28 -15.64
N GLY A 154 3.66 -6.10 -16.68
CA GLY A 154 4.05 -5.75 -18.06
C GLY A 154 5.46 -6.20 -18.45
N GLY A 155 6.21 -6.79 -17.52
CA GLY A 155 7.53 -7.36 -17.75
C GLY A 155 7.48 -8.79 -18.28
N ARG A 156 8.61 -9.28 -18.79
CA ARG A 156 8.76 -10.64 -19.34
C ARG A 156 8.43 -11.72 -18.31
N ASP A 157 8.82 -11.51 -17.06
CA ASP A 157 8.58 -12.48 -15.98
C ASP A 157 7.08 -12.66 -15.71
N SER A 158 6.32 -11.56 -15.67
CA SER A 158 4.86 -11.62 -15.53
C SER A 158 4.19 -12.26 -16.75
N ALA A 159 4.75 -12.07 -17.95
CA ALA A 159 4.24 -12.73 -19.16
C ALA A 159 4.50 -14.25 -19.13
N LEU A 160 5.69 -14.67 -18.68
CA LEU A 160 6.06 -16.07 -18.55
C LEU A 160 5.20 -16.76 -17.47
N ALA A 161 5.05 -16.15 -16.30
CA ALA A 161 4.21 -16.67 -15.22
C ALA A 161 2.76 -16.84 -15.68
N ALA A 162 2.23 -15.87 -16.42
CA ALA A 162 0.88 -15.95 -16.98
C ALA A 162 0.73 -17.06 -18.04
N ALA A 163 1.73 -17.25 -18.90
CA ALA A 163 1.74 -18.34 -19.86
C ALA A 163 1.76 -19.71 -19.17
N LEU A 164 2.61 -19.88 -18.14
CA LEU A 164 2.67 -21.12 -17.37
C LEU A 164 1.35 -21.44 -16.66
N LEU A 165 0.71 -20.45 -16.03
CA LEU A 165 -0.59 -20.67 -15.39
C LEU A 165 -1.68 -21.01 -16.42
N ARG A 166 -1.72 -20.31 -17.55
CA ARG A 166 -2.65 -20.62 -18.64
C ARG A 166 -2.48 -22.05 -19.13
N ASP A 167 -1.24 -22.46 -19.40
CA ASP A 167 -0.93 -23.78 -19.96
C ASP A 167 -1.19 -24.91 -18.94
N SER A 168 -1.18 -24.60 -17.64
CA SER A 168 -1.60 -25.54 -16.59
C SER A 168 -3.12 -25.81 -16.55
N GLY A 169 -3.93 -24.98 -17.23
CA GLY A 169 -5.39 -25.04 -17.18
C GLY A 169 -6.01 -24.52 -15.88
N HIS A 170 -5.20 -24.04 -14.93
CA HIS A 170 -5.69 -23.48 -13.67
C HIS A 170 -6.30 -22.09 -13.89
N PRO A 171 -7.55 -21.82 -13.46
CA PRO A 171 -8.18 -20.52 -13.64
C PRO A 171 -7.55 -19.46 -12.74
N PHE A 172 -7.26 -18.28 -13.30
CA PHE A 172 -6.70 -17.15 -12.55
C PHE A 172 -7.20 -15.80 -13.08
N THR A 173 -7.31 -14.85 -12.16
CA THR A 173 -7.62 -13.44 -12.44
C THR A 173 -6.33 -12.64 -12.48
N CYS A 174 -6.13 -11.85 -13.54
CA CYS A 174 -5.01 -10.92 -13.60
C CYS A 174 -5.29 -9.72 -12.70
N MET A 175 -4.33 -9.33 -11.86
CA MET A 175 -4.36 -8.11 -11.06
C MET A 175 -3.29 -7.14 -11.55
N MET A 176 -3.66 -5.89 -11.78
CA MET A 176 -2.73 -4.86 -12.28
C MET A 176 -2.84 -3.58 -11.46
N LEU A 177 -1.70 -3.03 -11.06
CA LEU A 177 -1.59 -1.72 -10.41
C LEU A 177 -1.06 -0.71 -11.42
N ASN A 178 -1.83 0.36 -11.70
CA ASN A 178 -1.51 1.38 -12.70
C ASN A 178 -1.10 0.76 -14.07
N PRO A 179 -2.00 0.00 -14.73
CA PRO A 179 -1.64 -0.88 -15.83
C PRO A 179 -1.05 -0.13 -17.03
N SER A 180 0.18 -0.49 -17.41
CA SER A 180 0.80 -0.08 -18.68
C SER A 180 0.13 -0.78 -19.88
N THR A 181 0.35 -0.25 -21.09
CA THR A 181 -0.12 -0.91 -22.33
C THR A 181 0.39 -2.35 -22.45
N ALA A 182 1.62 -2.60 -21.99
CA ALA A 182 2.20 -3.95 -21.99
C ALA A 182 1.44 -4.89 -21.03
N ALA A 183 1.19 -4.45 -19.79
CA ALA A 183 0.45 -5.23 -18.80
C ALA A 183 -0.96 -5.58 -19.29
N GLN A 184 -1.65 -4.61 -19.89
CA GLN A 184 -2.98 -4.82 -20.46
C GLN A 184 -2.95 -5.81 -21.64
N THR A 185 -1.91 -5.74 -22.47
CA THR A 185 -1.74 -6.65 -23.61
C THR A 185 -1.53 -8.08 -23.12
N ILE A 186 -0.65 -8.28 -22.14
CA ILE A 186 -0.45 -9.60 -21.52
C ILE A 186 -1.78 -10.14 -20.98
N ALA A 187 -2.47 -9.37 -20.13
CA ALA A 187 -3.71 -9.81 -19.49
C ALA A 187 -4.78 -10.27 -20.51
N ARG A 188 -4.94 -9.54 -21.63
CA ARG A 188 -5.88 -9.90 -22.71
C ARG A 188 -5.56 -11.22 -23.43
N HIS A 189 -4.30 -11.67 -23.42
CA HIS A 189 -3.87 -12.88 -24.13
C HIS A 189 -3.75 -14.12 -23.24
N VAL A 190 -3.80 -13.96 -21.91
CA VAL A 190 -3.46 -15.03 -20.95
C VAL A 190 -4.61 -15.46 -20.07
N SER A 191 -5.62 -14.62 -19.85
CA SER A 191 -6.79 -14.97 -19.07
C SER A 191 -8.07 -14.56 -19.80
N ALA A 192 -9.10 -15.40 -19.68
CA ALA A 192 -10.45 -15.12 -20.15
C ALA A 192 -11.29 -14.34 -19.10
N LEU A 193 -10.81 -14.26 -17.85
CA LEU A 193 -11.50 -13.54 -16.78
C LEU A 193 -11.19 -12.03 -16.85
N PRO A 194 -12.16 -11.16 -16.54
CA PRO A 194 -11.91 -9.73 -16.41
C PRO A 194 -10.78 -9.45 -15.40
N PRO A 195 -9.80 -8.59 -15.73
CA PRO A 195 -8.74 -8.27 -14.80
C PRO A 195 -9.22 -7.36 -13.66
N LEU A 196 -8.65 -7.53 -12.47
CA LEU A 196 -8.75 -6.57 -11.38
C LEU A 196 -7.77 -5.42 -11.64
N ILE A 197 -8.30 -4.23 -11.90
CA ILE A 197 -7.51 -3.03 -12.14
C ILE A 197 -7.52 -2.16 -10.89
N ILE A 198 -6.33 -1.81 -10.41
CA ILE A 198 -6.11 -0.91 -9.28
C ILE A 198 -5.40 0.33 -9.81
N ARG A 199 -5.92 1.52 -9.49
CA ARG A 199 -5.26 2.80 -9.79
C ARG A 199 -4.85 3.51 -8.52
N ARG A 200 -3.66 4.08 -8.54
CA ARG A 200 -3.19 5.04 -7.55
C ARG A 200 -2.40 6.15 -8.23
N THR A 201 -2.48 7.35 -7.69
CA THR A 201 -1.71 8.50 -8.18
C THR A 201 -0.85 9.03 -7.05
N ILE A 202 0.35 9.50 -7.39
CA ILE A 202 1.22 10.18 -6.45
C ILE A 202 0.71 11.61 -6.27
N CYS A 203 0.53 12.06 -5.02
CA CYS A 203 0.10 13.43 -4.74
C CYS A 203 1.12 14.45 -5.31
N PRO A 204 0.67 15.51 -6.02
CA PRO A 204 1.54 16.57 -6.51
C PRO A 204 2.40 17.22 -5.41
N GLU A 205 1.86 17.32 -4.19
CA GLU A 205 2.54 17.85 -3.02
C GLU A 205 3.79 17.04 -2.66
N LEU A 206 3.77 15.72 -2.89
CA LEU A 206 4.95 14.86 -2.67
C LEU A 206 6.03 15.16 -3.71
N LEU A 207 5.64 15.38 -4.96
CA LEU A 207 6.57 15.71 -6.04
C LEU A 207 7.20 17.09 -5.81
N GLU A 208 6.43 18.04 -5.28
CA GLU A 208 6.91 19.36 -4.91
C GLU A 208 7.86 19.29 -3.71
N LEU A 209 7.53 18.49 -2.69
CA LEU A 209 8.40 18.29 -1.54
C LEU A 209 9.77 17.72 -1.94
N ASN A 210 9.79 16.74 -2.84
CA ASN A 210 11.03 16.10 -3.32
C ASN A 210 11.93 17.02 -4.17
N ARG A 211 11.43 18.18 -4.63
CA ARG A 211 12.22 19.16 -5.40
C ARG A 211 12.93 20.19 -4.52
N ARG A 212 12.57 20.27 -3.25
CA ARG A 212 13.17 21.17 -2.26
C ARG A 212 14.44 20.55 -1.68
#